data_AF-A0A3R7SPL6-F1
#
_entry.id   AF-A0A3R7SPL6-F1
#
_cell.length_a   1.000
_cell.length_b   1.000
_cell.length_c   1.000
_cell.angle_alpha   90.00
_cell.angle_beta   90.00
_cell.angle_gamma   90.00
#
_symmetry.space_group_name_H-M   'P 1'
#
loop_
_entity.id
_entity.type
_entity.pdbx_description
1 polymer ?
#
loop_
_entity_poly.entity_id
_entity_poly.type
_entity_poly.pdbx_seq_one_letter_code
_entity_poly.pdbx_strand_id
1 'polypeptide(L)'
;MRNWPHTHANMLSEQDTAAIDTIIKYWIGDADTTPDAVKSKSKLWYRGGDTLDNDIRERFGALLTQAEAGALDHWRDVARGSLALIILFDQFSRNIYRGTDRAFRNDGKAITVADHALSENQHLSMGVVGCSFLLHPYHHAETLALQDLCVAGYEALMARTSTEWHAQTQSHLEYAVKHRKVIEQFGRFPHRNAVLGRESTEQESRYLEDASRYGQ
;
A
#
# COMPACT_ATOMS: atom_id res chain seq x y z
N MET A 1 0.74 -23.87 -24.41
CA MET A 1 1.40 -24.41 -23.20
C MET A 1 2.76 -23.73 -23.09
N ARG A 2 2.90 -22.73 -22.21
CA ARG A 2 4.21 -22.11 -21.93
C ARG A 2 4.65 -22.61 -20.56
N ASN A 3 5.68 -23.46 -20.57
CA ASN A 3 6.33 -23.98 -19.37
C ASN A 3 7.05 -22.83 -18.67
N TRP A 4 6.68 -22.55 -17.43
CA TRP A 4 7.48 -21.73 -16.53
C TRP A 4 8.47 -22.64 -15.80
N PRO A 5 9.78 -22.39 -15.85
CA PRO A 5 10.74 -23.19 -15.09
C PRO A 5 10.48 -22.99 -13.60
N HIS A 6 10.37 -24.08 -12.85
CA HIS A 6 10.39 -24.05 -11.39
C HIS A 6 11.71 -23.44 -10.93
N THR A 7 11.69 -22.14 -10.65
CA THR A 7 12.82 -21.41 -10.08
C THR A 7 13.00 -21.87 -8.65
N HIS A 8 14.21 -22.35 -8.33
CA HIS A 8 14.68 -22.44 -6.96
C HIS A 8 14.30 -21.14 -6.23
N ALA A 9 13.59 -21.24 -5.11
CA ALA A 9 13.35 -20.09 -4.24
C ALA A 9 14.72 -19.46 -3.94
N ASN A 10 14.97 -18.27 -4.49
CA ASN A 10 16.21 -17.56 -4.21
C ASN A 10 16.13 -17.17 -2.73
N MET A 11 16.86 -17.88 -1.88
CA MET A 11 16.89 -17.54 -0.47
C MET A 11 17.37 -16.10 -0.33
N LEU A 12 16.63 -15.29 0.42
CA LEU A 12 17.03 -13.94 0.76
C LEU A 12 18.44 -13.95 1.35
N SER A 13 19.29 -13.04 0.89
CA SER A 13 20.58 -12.82 1.53
C SER A 13 20.38 -12.21 2.93
N GLU A 14 21.39 -12.28 3.80
CA GLU A 14 21.35 -11.59 5.10
C GLU A 14 21.12 -10.08 4.93
N GLN A 15 21.66 -9.50 3.86
CA GLN A 15 21.46 -8.10 3.52
C GLN A 15 20.00 -7.81 3.13
N ASP A 16 19.37 -8.69 2.35
CA ASP A 16 17.95 -8.58 2.00
C ASP A 16 17.08 -8.66 3.25
N THR A 17 17.30 -9.66 4.11
CA THR A 17 16.54 -9.83 5.35
C THR A 17 16.69 -8.60 6.26
N ALA A 18 17.91 -8.08 6.44
CA ALA A 18 18.15 -6.89 7.25
C ALA A 18 17.45 -5.64 6.69
N ALA A 19 17.44 -5.47 5.35
CA ALA A 19 16.77 -4.34 4.70
C ALA A 19 15.24 -4.44 4.85
N ILE A 20 14.66 -5.62 4.61
CA ILE A 20 13.23 -5.91 4.81
C ILE A 20 12.81 -5.62 6.25
N ASP A 21 13.58 -6.12 7.23
CA ASP A 21 13.30 -5.91 8.64
C ASP A 21 13.38 -4.44 9.04
N THR A 22 14.32 -3.70 8.46
CA THR A 22 14.46 -2.25 8.69
C THR A 22 13.24 -1.49 8.18
N ILE A 23 12.76 -1.81 6.97
CA ILE A 23 11.55 -1.19 6.38
C ILE A 23 10.32 -1.50 7.24
N ILE A 24 10.09 -2.77 7.56
CA ILE A 24 8.92 -3.21 8.33
C ILE A 24 8.95 -2.62 9.73
N LYS A 25 10.11 -2.62 10.42
CA LYS A 25 10.25 -2.02 11.75
C LYS A 25 9.97 -0.51 11.73
N TYR A 26 10.47 0.18 10.70
CA TYR A 26 10.25 1.61 10.55
C TYR A 26 8.77 1.93 10.32
N TRP A 27 8.13 1.25 9.37
CA TRP A 27 6.78 1.60 8.95
C TRP A 27 5.69 0.95 9.82
N ILE A 28 5.78 -0.35 10.07
CA ILE A 28 4.80 -1.13 10.84
C ILE A 28 5.18 -1.14 12.32
N GLY A 29 6.43 -1.50 12.65
CA GLY A 29 6.87 -1.68 14.04
C GLY A 29 5.93 -2.61 14.82
N ASP A 30 5.58 -2.22 16.04
CA ASP A 30 4.69 -3.02 16.89
C ASP A 30 3.21 -2.86 16.57
N ALA A 31 2.85 -2.06 15.55
CA ALA A 31 1.45 -1.77 15.23
C ALA A 31 0.65 -3.02 14.87
N ASP A 32 1.30 -4.09 14.41
CA ASP A 32 0.64 -5.35 14.04
C ASP A 32 0.44 -6.31 15.23
N THR A 33 0.83 -5.89 16.45
CA THR A 33 0.75 -6.75 17.65
C THR A 33 -0.59 -6.63 18.38
N THR A 34 -1.13 -5.41 18.48
CA THR A 34 -2.39 -5.11 19.16
C THR A 34 -3.08 -3.90 18.52
N PRO A 35 -4.42 -3.79 18.61
CA PRO A 35 -5.15 -2.62 18.11
C PRO A 35 -4.66 -1.30 18.70
N ASP A 36 -4.28 -1.29 19.99
CA ASP A 36 -3.77 -0.08 20.64
C ASP A 36 -2.39 0.35 20.12
N ALA A 37 -1.54 -0.60 19.73
CA ALA A 37 -0.21 -0.30 19.19
C ALA A 37 -0.28 0.48 17.86
N VAL A 38 -1.38 0.37 17.11
CA VAL A 38 -1.64 1.14 15.87
C VAL A 38 -1.48 2.65 16.09
N LYS A 39 -1.92 3.14 17.26
CA LYS A 39 -1.87 4.57 17.61
C LYS A 39 -0.45 5.14 17.57
N SER A 40 0.56 4.31 17.82
CA SER A 40 1.98 4.71 17.77
C SER A 40 2.44 5.09 16.37
N LYS A 41 1.79 4.57 15.32
CA LYS A 41 2.14 4.79 13.92
C LYS A 41 1.16 5.68 13.16
N SER A 42 -0.03 5.96 13.69
CA SER A 42 -1.04 6.76 12.96
C SER A 42 -0.52 8.13 12.51
N LYS A 43 0.32 8.80 13.31
CA LYS A 43 0.94 10.07 12.88
C LYS A 43 1.90 9.88 11.70
N LEU A 44 2.69 8.81 11.72
CA LEU A 44 3.63 8.46 10.66
C LEU A 44 2.88 8.23 9.33
N TRP A 45 1.80 7.45 9.36
CA TRP A 45 1.07 7.06 8.16
C TRP A 45 0.20 8.18 7.58
N TYR A 46 -0.41 9.03 8.42
CA TYR A 46 -1.48 9.93 7.95
C TYR A 46 -1.16 11.43 8.00
N ARG A 47 -0.08 11.87 8.68
CA ARG A 47 0.23 13.32 8.75
C ARG A 47 1.17 13.82 7.67
N GLY A 48 2.09 12.99 7.17
CA GLY A 48 3.12 13.42 6.22
C GLY A 48 3.98 14.59 6.75
N GLY A 49 4.58 15.33 5.83
CA GLY A 49 5.31 16.58 6.07
C GLY A 49 6.80 16.48 5.81
N ASP A 50 7.43 17.63 5.52
CA ASP A 50 8.81 17.71 5.02
C ASP A 50 9.82 16.96 5.89
N THR A 51 9.70 17.03 7.21
CA THR A 51 10.58 16.31 8.14
C THR A 51 10.50 14.80 7.93
N LEU A 52 9.29 14.25 7.81
CA LEU A 52 9.08 12.82 7.60
C LEU A 52 9.51 12.42 6.19
N ASP A 53 9.17 13.22 5.18
CA ASP A 53 9.52 12.93 3.80
C ASP A 53 11.03 12.94 3.59
N ASN A 54 11.75 13.85 4.24
CA ASN A 54 13.21 13.89 4.23
C ASN A 54 13.82 12.66 4.94
N ASP A 55 13.32 12.27 6.12
CA ASP A 55 13.79 11.08 6.84
C ASP A 55 13.59 9.79 6.01
N ILE A 56 12.42 9.64 5.36
CA ILE A 56 12.16 8.51 4.46
C ILE A 56 13.08 8.54 3.24
N ARG A 57 13.28 9.71 2.64
CA ARG A 57 14.14 9.88 1.46
C ARG A 57 15.59 9.52 1.77
N GLU A 58 16.12 10.00 2.90
CA GLU A 58 17.50 9.73 3.33
C GLU A 58 17.72 8.25 3.64
N ARG A 59 16.78 7.60 4.34
CA ARG A 59 16.93 6.20 4.76
C ARG A 59 16.64 5.19 3.65
N PHE A 60 15.62 5.46 2.83
CA PHE A 60 15.04 4.45 1.95
C PHE A 60 15.04 4.83 0.47
N GLY A 61 15.45 6.05 0.10
CA GLY A 61 15.48 6.49 -1.30
C GLY A 61 16.35 5.61 -2.21
N ALA A 62 17.48 5.12 -1.70
CA ALA A 62 18.34 4.19 -2.43
C ALA A 62 17.66 2.82 -2.65
N LEU A 63 16.94 2.31 -1.65
CA LEU A 63 16.19 1.05 -1.75
C LEU A 63 15.00 1.19 -2.70
N LEU A 64 14.26 2.31 -2.65
CA LEU A 64 13.21 2.58 -3.62
C LEU A 64 13.77 2.62 -5.04
N THR A 65 14.91 3.27 -5.26
CA THR A 65 15.56 3.31 -6.58
C THR A 65 15.96 1.92 -7.07
N GLN A 66 16.47 1.04 -6.18
CA GLN A 66 16.80 -0.34 -6.51
C GLN A 66 15.55 -1.17 -6.83
N ALA A 67 14.49 -1.05 -6.03
CA ALA A 67 13.21 -1.71 -6.29
C ALA A 67 12.59 -1.24 -7.63
N GLU A 68 12.70 0.05 -7.93
CA GLU A 68 12.26 0.61 -9.21
C GLU A 68 13.07 0.10 -10.40
N ALA A 69 14.32 -0.29 -10.20
CA ALA A 69 15.14 -0.93 -11.22
C ALA A 69 14.91 -2.45 -11.32
N GLY A 70 14.05 -3.03 -10.47
CA GLY A 70 13.78 -4.47 -10.42
C GLY A 70 14.83 -5.30 -9.68
N ALA A 71 15.81 -4.64 -9.05
CA ALA A 71 16.91 -5.33 -8.36
C ALA A 71 16.47 -6.07 -7.08
N LEU A 72 15.27 -5.77 -6.57
CA LEU A 72 14.70 -6.37 -5.36
C LEU A 72 13.47 -7.25 -5.65
N ASP A 73 13.23 -7.60 -6.92
CA ASP A 73 12.02 -8.34 -7.32
C ASP A 73 11.92 -9.71 -6.63
N HIS A 74 13.05 -10.35 -6.31
CA HIS A 74 13.10 -11.63 -5.59
C HIS A 74 12.56 -11.55 -4.16
N TRP A 75 12.43 -10.35 -3.57
CA TRP A 75 11.86 -10.20 -2.24
C TRP A 75 10.41 -10.68 -2.16
N ARG A 76 9.67 -10.65 -3.28
CA ARG A 76 8.26 -11.08 -3.31
C ARG A 76 8.06 -12.56 -3.03
N ASP A 77 9.12 -13.38 -3.12
CA ASP A 77 9.05 -14.82 -2.90
C ASP A 77 8.71 -15.18 -1.44
N VAL A 78 8.77 -14.20 -0.52
CA VAL A 78 8.33 -14.37 0.88
C VAL A 78 7.42 -13.23 1.34
N ALA A 79 6.49 -13.54 2.25
CA ALA A 79 5.46 -12.61 2.74
C ALA A 79 6.03 -11.26 3.22
N ARG A 80 7.08 -11.29 4.05
CA ARG A 80 7.72 -10.07 4.58
C ARG A 80 8.34 -9.22 3.47
N GLY A 81 8.94 -9.86 2.47
CA GLY A 81 9.55 -9.14 1.36
C GLY A 81 8.50 -8.51 0.44
N SER A 82 7.38 -9.18 0.15
CA SER A 82 6.22 -8.57 -0.51
C SER A 82 5.69 -7.34 0.23
N LEU A 83 5.53 -7.44 1.55
CA LEU A 83 5.10 -6.30 2.37
C LEU A 83 6.11 -5.13 2.30
N ALA A 84 7.41 -5.42 2.35
CA ALA A 84 8.44 -4.39 2.24
C ALA A 84 8.43 -3.71 0.86
N LEU A 85 8.29 -4.48 -0.22
CA LEU A 85 8.16 -3.95 -1.58
C LEU A 85 6.91 -3.06 -1.72
N ILE A 86 5.78 -3.46 -1.16
CA ILE A 86 4.56 -2.62 -1.15
C ILE A 86 4.80 -1.33 -0.37
N ILE A 87 5.46 -1.37 0.79
CA ILE A 87 5.81 -0.15 1.55
C ILE A 87 6.72 0.77 0.72
N LEU A 88 7.71 0.23 0.00
CA LEU A 88 8.55 1.03 -0.89
C LEU A 88 7.73 1.68 -2.02
N PHE A 89 7.00 0.87 -2.79
CA PHE A 89 6.30 1.32 -3.99
C PHE A 89 5.08 2.18 -3.70
N ASP A 90 4.30 1.83 -2.69
CA ASP A 90 3.02 2.47 -2.41
C ASP A 90 3.17 3.58 -1.39
N GLN A 91 3.86 3.34 -0.27
CA GLN A 91 3.92 4.31 0.84
C GLN A 91 5.09 5.29 0.67
N PHE A 92 6.34 4.79 0.60
CA PHE A 92 7.51 5.66 0.54
C PHE A 92 7.58 6.47 -0.75
N SER A 93 7.13 5.93 -1.89
CA SER A 93 7.01 6.69 -3.14
C SER A 93 6.17 7.97 -2.95
N ARG A 94 5.05 7.90 -2.21
CA ARG A 94 4.16 9.04 -1.93
C ARG A 94 4.79 10.07 -1.00
N ASN A 95 5.65 9.65 -0.07
CA ASN A 95 6.44 10.56 0.78
C ASN A 95 7.61 11.19 0.01
N ILE A 96 8.43 10.38 -0.66
CA ILE A 96 9.66 10.82 -1.31
C ILE A 96 9.36 11.77 -2.47
N TYR A 97 8.29 11.53 -3.22
CA TYR A 97 7.88 12.31 -4.39
C TYR A 97 6.62 13.15 -4.15
N ARG A 98 6.32 13.52 -2.89
CA ARG A 98 5.13 14.27 -2.53
C ARG A 98 4.90 15.48 -3.43
N GLY A 99 3.65 15.67 -3.85
CA GLY A 99 3.24 16.81 -4.68
C GLY A 99 3.65 16.72 -6.14
N THR A 100 4.15 15.56 -6.59
CA THR A 100 4.51 15.30 -7.99
C THR A 100 3.82 14.05 -8.50
N ASP A 101 3.66 13.93 -9.81
CA ASP A 101 3.12 12.75 -10.51
C ASP A 101 3.90 11.47 -10.18
N ARG A 102 5.21 11.60 -9.90
CA ARG A 102 6.08 10.50 -9.49
C ARG A 102 5.62 9.79 -8.22
N ALA A 103 4.80 10.42 -7.36
CA ALA A 103 4.22 9.77 -6.18
C ALA A 103 3.47 8.47 -6.55
N PHE A 104 2.82 8.44 -7.72
CA PHE A 104 1.94 7.36 -8.18
C PHE A 104 2.59 6.42 -9.20
N ARG A 105 3.83 6.71 -9.64
CA ARG A 105 4.47 5.97 -10.75
C ARG A 105 4.65 4.48 -10.48
N ASN A 106 4.68 4.10 -9.21
CA ASN A 106 4.91 2.74 -8.75
C ASN A 106 3.62 1.98 -8.42
N ASP A 107 2.44 2.59 -8.57
CA ASP A 107 1.15 1.97 -8.24
C ASP A 107 0.97 0.62 -8.97
N GLY A 108 1.33 0.54 -10.26
CA GLY A 108 1.26 -0.70 -11.04
C GLY A 108 2.20 -1.82 -10.54
N LYS A 109 3.39 -1.45 -10.04
CA LYS A 109 4.33 -2.42 -9.43
C LYS A 109 3.81 -2.90 -8.08
N ALA A 110 3.25 -2.00 -7.28
CA ALA A 110 2.64 -2.35 -6.00
C ALA A 110 1.46 -3.31 -6.18
N ILE A 111 0.60 -3.09 -7.19
CA ILE A 111 -0.49 -4.01 -7.55
C ILE A 111 0.06 -5.39 -7.95
N THR A 112 1.10 -5.42 -8.79
CA THR A 112 1.72 -6.70 -9.21
C THR A 112 2.25 -7.51 -8.01
N VAL A 113 2.85 -6.84 -7.02
CA VAL A 113 3.31 -7.49 -5.79
C VAL A 113 2.13 -7.96 -4.92
N ALA A 114 1.08 -7.15 -4.78
CA ALA A 114 -0.13 -7.52 -4.05
C ALA A 114 -0.82 -8.75 -4.66
N ASP A 115 -0.98 -8.78 -5.98
CA ASP A 115 -1.57 -9.91 -6.71
C ASP A 115 -0.79 -11.20 -6.46
N HIS A 116 0.55 -11.14 -6.54
CA HIS A 116 1.40 -12.27 -6.24
C HIS A 116 1.28 -12.73 -4.78
N ALA A 117 1.32 -11.79 -3.83
CA ALA A 117 1.21 -12.12 -2.41
C ALA A 117 -0.14 -12.76 -2.06
N LEU A 118 -1.22 -12.34 -2.70
CA LEU A 118 -2.53 -12.97 -2.55
C LEU A 118 -2.57 -14.35 -3.21
N SER A 119 -2.04 -14.52 -4.43
CA SER A 119 -2.03 -15.82 -5.12
C SER A 119 -1.22 -16.89 -4.38
N GLU A 120 -0.13 -16.48 -3.72
CA GLU A 120 0.72 -17.34 -2.89
C GLU A 120 0.23 -17.44 -1.42
N ASN A 121 -0.97 -16.91 -1.12
CA ASN A 121 -1.56 -16.93 0.22
C ASN A 121 -0.69 -16.30 1.33
N GLN A 122 0.24 -15.41 0.98
CA GLN A 122 1.20 -14.81 1.92
C GLN A 122 0.49 -13.99 3.02
N HIS A 123 -0.65 -13.38 2.69
CA HIS A 123 -1.51 -12.64 3.62
C HIS A 123 -2.01 -13.49 4.81
N LEU A 124 -2.09 -14.82 4.68
CA LEU A 124 -2.51 -15.70 5.78
C LEU A 124 -1.46 -15.77 6.90
N SER A 125 -0.21 -15.43 6.61
CA SER A 125 0.89 -15.38 7.59
C SER A 125 1.10 -14.01 8.24
N MET A 126 0.29 -13.01 7.86
CA MET A 126 0.40 -11.63 8.34
C MET A 126 -0.70 -11.30 9.35
N GLY A 127 -0.41 -10.35 10.26
CA GLY A 127 -1.42 -9.73 11.11
C GLY A 127 -2.31 -8.75 10.34
N VAL A 128 -3.23 -8.11 11.05
CA VAL A 128 -4.25 -7.21 10.48
C VAL A 128 -3.64 -6.00 9.80
N VAL A 129 -2.63 -5.39 10.40
CA VAL A 129 -1.96 -4.21 9.86
C VAL A 129 -1.13 -4.60 8.64
N GLY A 130 -0.37 -5.69 8.70
CA GLY A 130 0.38 -6.20 7.55
C GLY A 130 -0.52 -6.48 6.35
N CYS A 131 -1.68 -7.13 6.59
CA CYS A 131 -2.67 -7.38 5.54
C CYS A 131 -3.30 -6.10 4.99
N SER A 132 -3.59 -5.12 5.86
CA SER A 132 -4.17 -3.84 5.42
C SER A 132 -3.23 -3.13 4.44
N PHE A 133 -1.92 -3.10 4.74
CA PHE A 133 -0.92 -2.56 3.82
C PHE A 133 -0.77 -3.40 2.55
N LEU A 134 -0.89 -4.73 2.62
CA LEU A 134 -0.91 -5.57 1.42
C LEU A 134 -2.08 -5.22 0.47
N LEU A 135 -3.21 -4.75 1.01
CA LEU A 135 -4.39 -4.34 0.25
C LEU A 135 -4.37 -2.87 -0.21
N HIS A 136 -3.49 -2.03 0.34
CA HIS A 136 -3.39 -0.61 -0.04
C HIS A 136 -3.20 -0.35 -1.54
N PRO A 137 -2.41 -1.15 -2.30
CA PRO A 137 -2.29 -0.94 -3.74
C PRO A 137 -3.64 -0.98 -4.47
N TYR A 138 -4.57 -1.84 -4.04
CA TYR A 138 -5.93 -1.89 -4.58
C TYR A 138 -6.77 -0.68 -4.15
N HIS A 139 -6.65 -0.29 -2.89
CA HIS A 139 -7.29 0.92 -2.35
C HIS A 139 -6.90 2.19 -3.13
N HIS A 140 -5.66 2.24 -3.62
CA HIS A 140 -5.13 3.35 -4.40
C HIS A 140 -5.35 3.23 -5.91
N ALA A 141 -5.92 2.13 -6.40
CA ALA A 141 -6.14 1.93 -7.83
C ALA A 141 -7.32 2.75 -8.36
N GLU A 142 -7.16 3.34 -9.55
CA GLU A 142 -8.23 4.05 -10.27
C GLU A 142 -8.98 3.12 -11.23
N THR A 143 -9.31 1.89 -10.78
CA THR A 143 -10.15 0.95 -11.54
C THR A 143 -11.15 0.29 -10.62
N LEU A 144 -12.39 0.13 -11.08
CA LEU A 144 -13.46 -0.44 -10.26
C LEU A 144 -13.18 -1.89 -9.85
N ALA A 145 -12.64 -2.70 -10.77
CA ALA A 145 -12.31 -4.10 -10.49
C ALA A 145 -11.28 -4.25 -9.36
N LEU A 146 -10.25 -3.40 -9.31
CA LEU A 146 -9.29 -3.43 -8.21
C LEU A 146 -9.89 -2.90 -6.90
N GLN A 147 -10.79 -1.92 -6.97
CA GLN A 147 -11.53 -1.47 -5.78
C GLN A 147 -12.46 -2.56 -5.22
N ASP A 148 -13.10 -3.35 -6.08
CA ASP A 148 -13.91 -4.51 -5.68
C ASP A 148 -13.03 -5.56 -4.96
N LEU A 149 -11.83 -5.84 -5.48
CA LEU A 149 -10.85 -6.71 -4.81
C LEU A 149 -10.41 -6.16 -3.46
N CYS A 150 -10.21 -4.83 -3.34
CA CYS A 150 -9.88 -4.20 -2.07
C CYS A 150 -10.97 -4.45 -1.02
N VAL A 151 -12.24 -4.24 -1.38
CA VAL A 151 -13.38 -4.44 -0.48
C VAL A 151 -13.47 -5.92 -0.07
N ALA A 152 -13.43 -6.84 -1.04
CA ALA A 152 -13.47 -8.27 -0.77
C ALA A 152 -12.31 -8.74 0.13
N GLY A 153 -11.11 -8.18 -0.05
CA GLY A 153 -9.95 -8.46 0.79
C GLY A 153 -10.16 -8.04 2.25
N TYR A 154 -10.76 -6.87 2.49
CA TYR A 154 -11.10 -6.42 3.84
C TYR A 154 -12.26 -7.21 4.46
N GLU A 155 -13.26 -7.63 3.68
CA GLU A 155 -14.31 -8.54 4.15
C GLU A 155 -13.73 -9.89 4.60
N ALA A 156 -12.82 -10.46 3.80
CA ALA A 156 -12.12 -11.70 4.15
C ALA A 156 -11.24 -11.53 5.39
N LEU A 157 -10.57 -10.38 5.54
CA LEU A 157 -9.79 -10.07 6.74
C LEU A 157 -10.68 -9.95 7.98
N MET A 158 -11.82 -9.27 7.88
CA MET A 158 -12.80 -9.14 8.95
C MET A 158 -13.33 -10.52 9.40
N ALA A 159 -13.58 -11.43 8.46
CA ALA A 159 -14.10 -12.77 8.76
C ALA A 159 -13.13 -13.66 9.57
N ARG A 160 -11.82 -13.39 9.50
CA ARG A 160 -10.79 -14.23 10.17
C ARG A 160 -10.08 -13.56 11.34
N THR A 161 -10.29 -12.26 11.54
CA THR A 161 -9.61 -11.53 12.61
C THR A 161 -10.29 -11.76 13.95
N SER A 162 -9.54 -11.66 15.04
CA SER A 162 -10.06 -11.78 16.40
C SER A 162 -10.86 -10.53 16.80
N THR A 163 -11.75 -10.69 17.79
CA THR A 163 -12.72 -9.66 18.22
C THR A 163 -12.07 -8.33 18.59
N GLU A 164 -10.88 -8.34 19.19
CA GLU A 164 -10.15 -7.12 19.56
C GLU A 164 -9.79 -6.26 18.33
N TRP A 165 -9.61 -6.88 17.16
CA TRP A 165 -9.29 -6.20 15.91
C TRP A 165 -10.50 -5.81 15.07
N HIS A 166 -11.72 -6.23 15.43
CA HIS A 166 -12.93 -5.95 14.67
C HIS A 166 -13.15 -4.45 14.44
N ALA A 167 -12.99 -3.61 15.47
CA ALA A 167 -13.22 -2.17 15.33
C ALA A 167 -12.25 -1.53 14.33
N GLN A 168 -10.97 -1.91 14.37
CA GLN A 168 -9.96 -1.40 13.45
C GLN A 168 -10.23 -1.89 12.02
N THR A 169 -10.51 -3.19 11.85
CA THR A 169 -10.73 -3.81 10.55
C THR A 169 -12.01 -3.30 9.89
N GLN A 170 -13.08 -3.14 10.67
CA GLN A 170 -14.33 -2.53 10.23
C GLN A 170 -14.11 -1.09 9.74
N SER A 171 -13.31 -0.29 10.47
CA SER A 171 -12.98 1.06 10.03
C SER A 171 -12.25 1.05 8.68
N HIS A 172 -11.26 0.16 8.48
CA HIS A 172 -10.58 0.03 7.19
C HIS A 172 -11.52 -0.38 6.06
N LEU A 173 -12.42 -1.34 6.29
CA LEU A 173 -13.42 -1.77 5.32
C LEU A 173 -14.34 -0.61 4.91
N GLU A 174 -14.78 0.22 5.86
CA GLU A 174 -15.59 1.40 5.56
C GLU A 174 -14.86 2.42 4.68
N TYR A 175 -13.55 2.61 4.88
CA TYR A 175 -12.72 3.44 4.01
C TYR A 175 -12.56 2.84 2.61
N ALA A 176 -12.36 1.52 2.49
CA ALA A 176 -12.29 0.85 1.20
C ALA A 176 -13.60 1.01 0.41
N VAL A 177 -14.76 0.86 1.07
CA VAL A 177 -16.07 1.09 0.44
C VAL A 177 -16.23 2.54 0.00
N LYS A 178 -15.76 3.52 0.78
CA LYS A 178 -15.78 4.95 0.39
C LYS A 178 -14.91 5.20 -0.85
N HIS A 179 -13.71 4.63 -0.93
CA HIS A 179 -12.82 4.79 -2.09
C HIS A 179 -13.43 4.15 -3.33
N ARG A 180 -13.98 2.94 -3.21
CA ARG A 180 -14.71 2.27 -4.28
C ARG A 180 -15.82 3.16 -4.85
N LYS A 181 -16.62 3.82 -4.00
CA LYS A 181 -17.70 4.73 -4.45
C LYS A 181 -17.18 5.92 -5.25
N VAL A 182 -16.02 6.48 -4.87
CA VAL A 182 -15.37 7.56 -5.63
C VAL A 182 -14.99 7.06 -7.03
N ILE A 183 -14.39 5.87 -7.12
CA ILE A 183 -14.02 5.27 -8.41
C ILE A 183 -15.23 4.85 -9.23
N GLU A 184 -16.30 4.36 -8.61
CA GLU A 184 -17.57 4.06 -9.28
C GLU A 184 -18.21 5.32 -9.88
N GLN A 185 -18.12 6.44 -9.18
CA GLN A 185 -18.70 7.71 -9.61
C GLN A 185 -17.88 8.41 -10.69
N PHE A 186 -16.55 8.45 -10.55
CA PHE A 186 -15.67 9.29 -11.38
C PHE A 186 -14.72 8.50 -12.29
N GLY A 187 -14.58 7.19 -12.08
CA GLY A 187 -13.59 6.34 -12.75
C GLY A 187 -12.15 6.59 -12.31
N ARG A 188 -11.90 7.57 -11.44
CA ARG A 188 -10.57 8.01 -10.97
C ARG A 188 -10.70 8.77 -9.64
N PHE A 189 -9.59 9.12 -9.01
CA PHE A 189 -9.57 10.00 -7.84
C PHE A 189 -9.41 11.47 -8.27
N PRO A 190 -10.45 12.32 -8.12
CA PRO A 190 -10.37 13.71 -8.55
C PRO A 190 -9.27 14.52 -7.85
N HIS A 191 -8.92 14.13 -6.61
CA HIS A 191 -7.81 14.75 -5.86
C HIS A 191 -6.46 14.66 -6.57
N ARG A 192 -6.26 13.65 -7.43
CA ARG A 192 -5.02 13.49 -8.20
C ARG A 192 -5.00 14.31 -9.49
N ASN A 193 -6.11 14.95 -9.88
CA ASN A 193 -6.21 15.63 -11.17
C ASN A 193 -5.13 16.69 -11.38
N ALA A 194 -4.95 17.61 -10.43
CA ALA A 194 -3.97 18.68 -10.55
C ALA A 194 -2.52 18.15 -10.67
N VAL A 195 -2.15 17.19 -9.80
CA VAL A 195 -0.78 16.63 -9.78
C VAL A 195 -0.49 15.74 -10.99
N LEU A 196 -1.51 15.11 -11.58
CA LEU A 196 -1.40 14.32 -12.81
C LEU A 196 -1.67 15.14 -14.09
N GLY A 197 -1.86 16.45 -14.00
CA GLY A 197 -2.13 17.32 -15.16
C GLY A 197 -3.45 17.03 -15.87
N ARG A 198 -4.45 16.50 -15.16
CA ARG A 198 -5.79 16.19 -15.69
C ARG A 198 -6.72 17.38 -15.44
N GLU A 199 -7.56 17.70 -16.42
CA GLU A 199 -8.65 18.65 -16.21
C GLU A 199 -9.77 17.99 -15.39
N SER A 200 -10.25 18.70 -14.37
CA SER A 200 -11.42 18.30 -13.59
C SER A 200 -12.70 18.68 -14.33
N THR A 201 -13.66 17.75 -14.37
CA THR A 201 -15.03 18.06 -14.78
C THR A 201 -15.71 18.99 -13.76
N GLU A 202 -16.88 19.55 -14.11
CA GLU A 202 -17.69 20.32 -13.16
C GLU A 202 -18.09 19.49 -11.93
N GLN A 203 -18.46 18.22 -12.14
CA GLN A 203 -18.87 17.32 -11.07
C GLN A 203 -17.71 17.02 -10.12
N GLU A 204 -16.52 16.78 -10.69
CA GLU A 204 -15.29 16.56 -9.91
C GLU A 204 -14.89 17.83 -9.13
N SER A 205 -15.03 19.01 -9.74
CA SER A 205 -14.72 20.29 -9.07
C SER A 205 -15.64 20.53 -7.87
N ARG A 206 -16.95 20.31 -8.02
CA ARG A 206 -17.90 20.40 -6.89
C ARG A 206 -17.60 19.36 -5.81
N TYR A 207 -17.25 18.14 -6.19
CA TYR A 207 -16.85 17.11 -5.23
C TYR A 207 -15.62 17.55 -4.41
N LEU A 208 -14.63 18.18 -5.04
CA LEU A 208 -13.41 18.63 -4.37
C LEU A 208 -13.61 19.76 -3.34
N GLU A 209 -14.73 20.49 -3.39
CA GLU A 209 -15.07 21.55 -2.42
C GLU A 209 -15.38 20.97 -1.03
N ASP A 210 -16.07 19.82 -0.98
CA ASP A 210 -16.54 19.18 0.25
C ASP A 210 -15.79 17.88 0.61
N ALA A 211 -14.94 17.37 -0.29
CA ALA A 211 -14.31 16.07 -0.13
C ALA A 211 -13.14 16.06 0.88
N SER A 212 -13.13 15.03 1.73
CA SER A 212 -11.97 14.69 2.57
C SER A 212 -10.80 14.22 1.71
N ARG A 213 -9.60 14.78 1.95
CA ARG A 213 -8.37 14.31 1.29
C ARG A 213 -7.87 13.03 1.97
N TYR A 214 -7.93 11.89 1.28
CA TYR A 214 -7.50 10.59 1.82
C TYR A 214 -5.98 10.36 1.83
N GLY A 215 -5.17 11.40 2.04
CA GLY A 215 -3.71 11.27 1.99
C GLY A 215 -3.15 10.89 0.60
N GLN A 216 -3.96 11.06 -0.44
CA GLN A 216 -3.67 10.81 -1.85
C GLN A 216 -3.17 12.08 -2.54
#